data_AF-A0A1V9CTI6-F1
#
_entry.id   AF-A0A1V9CTI6-F1
#
_cell.length_a   1.000
_cell.length_b   1.000
_cell.length_c   1.000
_cell.angle_alpha   90.00
_cell.angle_beta   90.00
_cell.angle_gamma   90.00
#
_symmetry.space_group_name_H-M   'P 1'
#
loop_
_entity.id
_entity.type
_entity.pdbx_description
1 polymer ?
#
loop_
_entity_poly.entity_id
_entity_poly.type
_entity_poly.pdbx_seq_one_letter_code
_entity_poly.pdbx_strand_id
1 'polypeptide(L)' 'MISLTKLNGKRFVLNALYIEQIEAFPDTTVTLTNGKKFVVRETVEQVAARASEFYQQLGVFRLPKAGGLDRERE' A
#
# COMPACT_ATOMS: atom_id res chain seq x y z
N MET A 1 4.77 3.96 7.64
CA MET A 1 6.06 3.75 6.95
C MET A 1 6.11 2.32 6.46
N ILE A 2 6.38 2.09 5.18
CA ILE A 2 6.48 0.75 4.58
C ILE A 2 7.92 0.49 4.13
N SER A 3 8.41 -0.72 4.36
CA SER A 3 9.74 -1.13 3.87
C SER A 3 9.64 -1.60 2.43
N LEU A 4 10.60 -1.22 1.59
CA LEU A 4 10.70 -1.60 0.18
C LEU A 4 12.16 -1.87 -0.20
N THR A 5 12.36 -2.54 -1.32
CA THR A 5 13.69 -2.94 -1.80
C THR A 5 13.89 -2.46 -3.22
N LYS A 6 14.92 -1.64 -3.45
CA LYS A 6 15.30 -1.26 -4.82
C LYS A 6 15.79 -2.47 -5.61
N LEU A 7 15.79 -2.38 -6.94
CA LEU A 7 16.34 -3.44 -7.81
C LEU A 7 17.80 -3.81 -7.47
N ASN A 8 18.60 -2.87 -6.97
CA ASN A 8 19.98 -3.11 -6.51
C ASN A 8 20.09 -3.79 -5.13
N GLY A 9 18.97 -4.22 -4.52
CA GLY A 9 18.95 -4.90 -3.23
C GLY A 9 18.99 -3.98 -2.01
N LYS A 10 19.19 -2.66 -2.18
CA LYS A 10 19.18 -1.72 -1.06
C LYS A 10 17.75 -1.55 -0.52
N ARG A 11 17.57 -1.84 0.77
CA ARG A 11 16.34 -1.60 1.50
C ARG A 11 16.19 -0.12 1.85
N PHE A 12 14.96 0.38 1.81
CA PHE A 12 14.60 1.71 2.25
C PHE A 12 13.19 1.70 2.83
N VAL A 13 12.86 2.76 3.57
CA VAL A 13 11.54 2.93 4.13
C VAL A 13 10.87 4.12 3.44
N LEU A 14 9.62 3.93 3.04
CA LEU A 14 8.81 4.91 2.32
C LEU A 14 7.57 5.28 3.14
N ASN A 15 7.20 6.55 3.14
CA ASN A 15 5.91 6.96 3.68
C ASN A 15 4.81 6.60 2.67
N ALA A 16 3.92 5.69 3.04
CA ALA A 16 2.83 5.25 2.18
C ALA A 16 1.79 6.36 1.92
N LEU A 17 1.65 7.36 2.81
CA LEU A 17 0.76 8.52 2.59
C LEU A 17 1.10 9.33 1.33
N TYR A 18 2.33 9.21 0.83
CA TYR A 18 2.79 9.95 -0.35
C TYR A 18 2.80 9.10 -1.61
N ILE A 19 2.35 7.85 -1.56
CA ILE A 19 2.22 7.02 -2.76
C ILE A 19 1.00 7.52 -3.54
N GLU A 20 1.24 7.93 -4.76
CA GLU A 20 0.20 8.35 -5.70
C GLU A 20 -0.27 7.16 -6.55
N GLN A 21 0.68 6.41 -7.10
CA GLN A 21 0.39 5.28 -8.00
C GLN A 21 1.42 4.17 -7.84
N ILE A 22 0.97 2.93 -8.00
CA ILE A 22 1.81 1.73 -8.08
C ILE A 22 1.45 1.05 -9.41
N GLU A 23 2.43 0.84 -10.28
CA GLU A 23 2.25 0.23 -11.61
C GLU A 23 3.35 -0.78 -11.91
N ALA A 24 3.09 -1.77 -12.76
CA ALA A 24 4.08 -2.75 -13.21
C ALA A 24 4.34 -2.61 -14.71
N PHE A 25 5.53 -2.14 -15.12
CA PHE A 25 5.97 -2.12 -16.52
C PHE A 25 7.50 -1.88 -16.65
N PRO A 26 8.32 -2.90 -17.00
CA PRO A 26 8.17 -4.34 -16.72
C PRO A 26 8.34 -4.66 -15.22
N ASP A 27 8.99 -3.76 -14.48
CA ASP A 27 9.19 -3.82 -13.04
C ASP A 27 8.15 -2.95 -12.30
N THR A 28 7.98 -3.17 -11.01
CA THR A 28 7.07 -2.37 -10.18
C THR A 28 7.66 -0.98 -9.92
N THR A 29 6.91 0.04 -10.32
CA THR A 29 7.23 1.45 -10.09
C THR A 29 6.24 2.07 -9.12
N VAL A 30 6.77 2.70 -8.07
CA VAL A 30 6.02 3.49 -7.09
C VAL A 30 6.23 4.96 -7.41
N THR A 31 5.17 5.64 -7.85
CA THR A 31 5.16 7.09 -8.09
C THR A 31 4.63 7.80 -6.85
N LEU A 32 5.35 8.81 -6.40
CA LEU A 32 4.94 9.67 -5.28
C LEU A 32 4.19 10.90 -5.76
N THR A 33 3.42 11.52 -4.86
CA THR A 33 2.63 12.75 -5.10
C THR A 33 3.44 13.97 -5.57
N ASN A 34 4.77 13.93 -5.49
CA ASN A 34 5.66 14.96 -6.02
C ASN A 34 6.30 14.57 -7.37
N GLY A 35 5.80 13.53 -8.04
CA GLY A 35 6.33 12.99 -9.29
C GLY A 35 7.57 12.11 -9.16
N LYS A 36 8.16 11.96 -7.96
CA LYS A 36 9.34 11.10 -7.77
C LYS A 36 8.94 9.63 -7.93
N LYS A 37 9.76 8.87 -8.67
CA LYS A 37 9.54 7.44 -8.92
C LYS A 37 10.59 6.56 -8.26
N PHE A 38 10.16 5.40 -7.78
CA PHE A 38 11.02 4.34 -7.27
C PHE A 38 10.69 3.02 -7.96
N VAL A 39 11.69 2.40 -8.56
CA VAL A 39 11.57 1.03 -9.08
C VAL A 39 11.99 0.06 -7.97
N VAL A 40 11.10 -0.89 -7.66
CA VAL A 40 11.23 -1.80 -6.52
C VAL A 40 11.11 -3.25 -6.95
N ARG A 41 11.65 -4.16 -6.12
CA ARG A 41 11.57 -5.61 -6.36
C ARG A 41 10.23 -6.20 -5.97
N GLU A 42 9.51 -5.53 -5.07
CA GLU A 42 8.19 -5.95 -4.66
C GLU A 42 7.19 -5.89 -5.83
N THR A 43 6.21 -6.80 -5.86
CA THR A 43 5.09 -6.72 -6.82
C THR A 43 4.13 -5.60 -6.43
N VAL A 44 3.27 -5.18 -7.36
CA VAL A 44 2.21 -4.20 -7.11
C VAL A 44 1.37 -4.60 -5.90
N GLU A 45 0.99 -5.86 -5.80
CA GLU A 45 0.17 -6.41 -4.71
C GLU A 45 0.90 -6.35 -3.37
N GLN A 46 2.20 -6.64 -3.35
CA GLN A 46 3.02 -6.55 -2.14
C GLN A 46 3.14 -5.11 -1.63
N VAL A 47 3.34 -4.15 -2.53
CA VAL A 47 3.39 -2.73 -2.16
C VAL A 47 2.02 -2.26 -1.66
N ALA A 48 0.94 -2.62 -2.37
CA ALA A 48 -0.43 -2.26 -2.01
C ALA A 48 -0.86 -2.85 -0.66
N ALA A 49 -0.49 -4.11 -0.37
CA ALA A 49 -0.77 -4.75 0.90
C ALA A 49 -0.07 -4.04 2.07
N ARG A 50 1.23 -3.72 1.92
CA ARG A 50 2.00 -2.96 2.92
C ARG A 50 1.43 -1.57 3.14
N ALA A 51 1.02 -0.88 2.07
CA ALA A 51 0.38 0.43 2.16
C ALA A 51 -0.97 0.34 2.90
N SER A 52 -1.78 -0.68 2.59
CA SER A 52 -3.07 -0.93 3.25
C SER A 52 -2.91 -1.22 4.73
N GLU A 53 -1.94 -2.05 5.12
CA GLU A 53 -1.62 -2.31 6.53
C GLU A 53 -1.24 -1.01 7.26
N PHE A 54 -0.42 -0.18 6.62
CA PHE A 54 -0.07 1.12 7.19
C PHE A 54 -1.30 2.04 7.35
N TYR A 55 -2.23 2.06 6.40
CA TYR A 55 -3.48 2.84 6.53
C TYR A 55 -4.38 2.33 7.65
N GLN A 56 -4.45 1.01 7.85
CA GLN A 56 -5.17 0.42 8.98
C GLN A 56 -4.57 0.83 10.32
N GLN A 57 -3.24 0.86 10.42
CA GLN A 57 -2.52 1.31 11.62
C GLN A 57 -2.76 2.79 11.95
N LEU A 58 -2.94 3.65 10.94
CA LEU A 58 -3.26 5.06 11.15
C LEU A 58 -4.68 5.28 11.71
N GLY A 59 -5.54 4.25 11.74
CA GLY A 59 -6.89 4.35 12.33
C GLY A 59 -7.88 5.19 11.52
N VAL A 60 -7.52 5.64 10.31
CA VAL A 60 -8.35 6.50 9.45
C VAL A 60 -9.60 5.76 8.94
N PHE A 61 -9.60 4.42 8.99
CA PHE A 61 -10.76 3.59 8.72
C PHE A 61 -10.85 2.42 9.70
N ARG A 62 -11.29 2.67 10.94
CA ARG A 62 -12.16 1.68 11.60
C ARG A 62 -13.54 1.80 10.94
N LEU A 63 -13.69 1.29 9.72
CA LEU A 63 -15.02 0.84 9.32
C LEU A 63 -15.42 -0.21 10.35
N PRO A 64 -16.63 -0.13 10.94
CA PRO A 64 -17.19 -1.30 11.59
C PRO A 64 -17.03 -2.43 10.59
N LYS A 65 -16.43 -3.55 11.00
CA LYS A 65 -16.50 -4.78 10.19
C LYS A 65 -17.96 -4.89 9.78
N ALA A 66 -18.24 -4.88 8.47
CA ALA A 66 -19.57 -5.17 7.97
C ALA A 66 -19.98 -6.52 8.57
N GLY A 67 -20.79 -6.43 9.62
CA GLY A 67 -21.08 -7.48 10.58
C GLY A 67 -22.36 -7.03 11.26
N GLY A 68 -23.46 -7.17 10.52
CA GLY A 68 -24.77 -6.67 10.92
C GLY A 68 -25.74 -6.49 9.74
N LEU A 69 -25.70 -7.38 8.74
CA LEU A 69 -26.78 -7.58 7.79
C LEU A 69 -27.05 -9.08 7.66
N ASP A 70 -27.10 -9.77 8.80
CA ASP A 70 -27.69 -11.10 8.88
C ASP A 70 -28.90 -11.03 9.81
N ARG A 71 -30.06 -10.96 9.16
CA ARG A 71 -31.35 -11.56 9.57
C ARG A 71 -31.94 -11.11 10.90
N GLU A 72 -32.76 -10.07 10.83
CA GLU A 72 -34.05 -10.05 11.55
C GLU A 72 -35.16 -10.26 10.51
N ARG A 73 -35.37 -11.52 10.15
CA ARG A 73 -36.67 -12.05 9.73
C ARG A 73 -36.98 -13.21 10.65
N GLU A 74 -37.74 -12.93 11.70
CA GLU A 74 -38.79 -13.80 12.26
C GLU A 74 -39.67 -12.98 13.20
#